data_AF-A0A1H3IH04-F1
#
_entry.id   AF-A0A1H3IH04-F1
#
_cell.length_a   1.000
_cell.length_b   1.000
_cell.length_c   1.000
_cell.angle_alpha   90.00
_cell.angle_beta   90.00
_cell.angle_gamma   90.00
#
_symmetry.space_group_name_H-M   'P 1'
#
loop_
_entity.id
_entity.type
_entity.pdbx_description
1 polymer ?
#
loop_
_entity_poly.entity_id
_entity_poly.type
_entity_poly.pdbx_seq_one_letter_code
_entity_poly.pdbx_strand_id
1 'polypeptide(L)'
;MSGDDSAPADAVADAELIAAIRQRLAGRGSLWINQRYWHQGEPAQREYFLKPARRGAVDGATLLGFDDWQDRHEDAVDLYLSYRRLSFDTLAQALAYTFAQLPLRPHDLRAAAARG
;
A
#
# COMPACT_ATOMS: atom_id res chain seq x y z
N MET A 1 -24.83 -11.23 -31.69
CA MET A 1 -23.65 -11.23 -30.80
C MET A 1 -23.50 -9.80 -30.29
N SER A 2 -24.11 -9.50 -29.16
CA SER A 2 -23.92 -8.22 -28.48
C SER A 2 -22.90 -8.48 -27.40
N GLY A 3 -21.67 -8.01 -27.61
CA GLY A 3 -20.63 -8.01 -26.59
C GLY A 3 -21.08 -7.06 -25.48
N ASP A 4 -21.21 -7.59 -24.28
CA ASP A 4 -21.36 -6.78 -23.08
C ASP A 4 -20.04 -6.04 -22.87
N ASP A 5 -20.04 -4.74 -23.21
CA ASP A 5 -18.88 -3.83 -23.13
C ASP A 5 -18.66 -3.30 -21.70
N SER A 6 -19.28 -3.96 -20.72
CA SER A 6 -19.11 -3.68 -19.30
C SER A 6 -17.78 -4.28 -18.85
N ALA A 7 -16.74 -3.45 -18.75
CA ALA A 7 -15.53 -3.84 -18.03
C ALA A 7 -15.91 -4.43 -16.66
N PRO A 8 -15.28 -5.54 -16.22
CA PRO A 8 -15.63 -6.16 -14.94
C PRO A 8 -15.48 -5.12 -13.82
N ALA A 9 -16.48 -5.01 -12.95
CA ALA A 9 -16.55 -3.98 -11.91
C ALA A 9 -15.28 -3.91 -11.04
N ASP A 10 -14.62 -5.05 -10.83
CA ASP A 10 -13.36 -5.15 -10.10
C ASP A 10 -12.19 -4.44 -10.81
N ALA A 11 -12.10 -4.55 -12.15
CA ALA A 11 -11.06 -3.87 -12.92
C ALA A 11 -11.26 -2.35 -12.94
N VAL A 12 -12.51 -1.88 -12.97
CA VAL A 12 -12.84 -0.45 -12.85
C VAL A 12 -12.49 0.06 -11.45
N ALA A 13 -12.85 -0.70 -10.40
CA ALA A 13 -12.53 -0.35 -9.02
C ALA A 13 -11.03 -0.33 -8.72
N ASP A 14 -10.24 -1.16 -9.40
CA ASP A 14 -8.78 -1.16 -9.35
C ASP A 14 -8.19 0.06 -10.09
N ALA A 15 -8.72 0.40 -11.26
CA ALA A 15 -8.28 1.58 -12.02
C ALA A 15 -8.53 2.89 -11.25
N GLU A 16 -9.70 3.03 -10.62
CA GLU A 16 -10.03 4.18 -9.77
C GLU A 16 -9.11 4.28 -8.55
N LEU A 17 -8.84 3.15 -7.89
CA LEU A 17 -7.90 3.10 -6.77
C LEU A 17 -6.48 3.51 -7.20
N ILE A 18 -6.00 2.96 -8.32
CA ILE A 18 -4.69 3.31 -8.88
C ILE A 18 -4.64 4.82 -9.18
N ALA A 19 -5.67 5.38 -9.79
CA ALA A 19 -5.73 6.81 -10.10
C ALA A 19 -5.68 7.67 -8.83
N ALA A 20 -6.46 7.32 -7.80
CA ALA A 20 -6.47 8.03 -6.52
C ALA A 20 -5.09 7.99 -5.83
N ILE A 21 -4.43 6.82 -5.82
CA ILE A 21 -3.09 6.69 -5.25
C ILE A 21 -2.07 7.48 -6.07
N ARG A 22 -2.11 7.43 -7.41
CA ARG A 22 -1.24 8.26 -8.26
C ARG A 22 -1.39 9.74 -7.95
N GLN A 23 -2.63 10.22 -7.82
CA GLN A 23 -2.89 11.62 -7.46
C GLN A 23 -2.30 11.97 -6.08
N ARG A 24 -2.47 11.09 -5.08
CA ARG A 24 -1.85 11.25 -3.75
C ARG A 24 -0.33 11.31 -3.85
N LEU A 25 0.31 10.40 -4.58
CA LEU A 25 1.76 10.37 -4.74
C LEU A 25 2.29 11.59 -5.49
N ALA A 26 1.56 12.08 -6.51
CA ALA A 26 1.91 13.30 -7.24
C ALA A 26 1.86 14.54 -6.33
N GLY A 27 0.81 14.67 -5.50
CA GLY A 27 0.63 15.82 -4.63
C GLY A 27 1.51 15.82 -3.38
N ARG A 28 1.77 14.65 -2.79
CA ARG A 28 2.34 14.54 -1.44
C ARG A 28 3.64 13.74 -1.38
N GLY A 29 4.02 13.08 -2.48
CA GLY A 29 5.26 12.31 -2.58
C GLY A 29 5.23 10.95 -1.88
N SER A 30 4.22 10.66 -1.07
CA SER A 30 4.04 9.36 -0.43
C SER A 30 2.58 9.11 -0.03
N LEU A 31 2.29 7.83 0.17
CA LEU A 31 1.10 7.32 0.86
C LEU A 31 1.60 6.53 2.06
N TRP A 32 0.99 6.75 3.22
CA TRP A 32 1.38 6.14 4.49
C TRP A 32 0.14 5.60 5.20
N ILE A 33 0.25 4.41 5.79
CA ILE A 33 -0.81 3.75 6.56
C ILE A 33 -0.19 3.26 7.85
N ASN A 34 -0.74 3.71 8.97
CA ASN A 34 -0.39 3.25 10.31
C ASN A 34 -1.63 2.60 10.93
N GLN A 35 -1.48 1.37 11.40
CA GLN A 35 -2.53 0.58 12.05
C GLN A 35 -2.02 0.06 13.38
N ARG A 36 -2.86 0.20 14.42
CA ARG A 36 -2.69 -0.47 15.71
C ARG A 36 -3.64 -1.65 15.78
N TYR A 37 -3.16 -2.78 16.28
CA TYR A 37 -3.95 -4.00 16.41
C TYR A 37 -3.43 -4.86 17.57
N TRP A 38 -4.12 -5.96 17.86
CA TRP A 38 -3.70 -6.94 18.85
C TRP A 38 -3.15 -8.19 18.15
N HIS A 39 -1.95 -8.62 18.53
CA HIS A 39 -1.32 -9.85 18.06
C HIS A 39 -1.03 -10.76 19.24
N GLN A 40 -1.70 -11.92 19.31
CA GLN A 40 -1.51 -12.90 20.40
C GLN A 40 -1.69 -12.31 21.82
N GLY A 41 -2.60 -11.34 21.97
CA GLY A 41 -2.87 -10.69 23.26
C GLY A 41 -1.92 -9.53 23.60
N GLU A 42 -0.95 -9.21 22.75
CA GLU A 42 -0.05 -8.08 22.90
C GLU A 42 -0.39 -6.97 21.89
N PRO A 43 -0.17 -5.69 22.24
CA PRO A 43 -0.34 -4.58 21.30
C PRO A 43 0.73 -4.63 20.22
N ALA A 44 0.30 -4.38 18.98
CA ALA A 44 1.14 -4.40 17.80
C ALA A 44 0.84 -3.23 16.89
N GLN A 45 1.86 -2.84 16.14
CA GLN A 45 1.81 -1.79 15.15
C GLN A 45 2.22 -2.32 13.78
N ARG A 46 1.56 -1.76 12.79
CA ARG A 46 1.85 -2.00 11.38
C ARG A 46 1.93 -0.67 10.67
N GLU A 47 3.03 -0.51 9.94
CA GLU A 47 3.28 0.62 9.07
C GLU A 47 3.43 0.12 7.63
N TYR A 48 2.81 0.85 6.70
CA TYR A 48 2.95 0.63 5.27
C TYR A 48 3.14 1.95 4.56
N PHE A 49 4.03 1.96 3.56
CA PHE A 49 4.18 3.11 2.69
C PHE A 49 4.36 2.76 1.23
N LEU A 50 3.91 3.67 0.38
CA LEU A 50 4.27 3.76 -1.02
C LEU A 50 4.88 5.14 -1.30
N LYS A 51 5.97 5.17 -2.07
CA LYS A 51 6.51 6.42 -2.62
C LYS A 51 7.18 6.19 -3.98
N PRO A 52 7.20 7.19 -4.86
CA PRO A 52 8.05 7.15 -6.05
C PRO A 52 9.52 6.99 -5.67
N ALA A 53 10.27 6.16 -6.40
CA ALA A 53 11.72 5.99 -6.17
C ALA A 53 12.49 7.29 -6.39
N ARG A 54 12.02 8.13 -7.32
CA ARG A 54 12.49 9.50 -7.52
C ARG A 54 11.34 10.46 -7.27
N ARG A 55 11.56 11.49 -6.44
CA ARG A 55 10.55 12.50 -6.13
C ARG A 55 10.03 13.14 -7.42
N GLY A 56 8.71 13.20 -7.58
CA GLY A 56 8.05 13.72 -8.78
C GLY A 56 7.92 12.73 -9.95
N ALA A 57 8.52 11.54 -9.87
CA ALA A 57 8.45 10.52 -10.93
C ALA A 57 7.40 9.44 -10.60
N VAL A 58 6.12 9.83 -10.61
CA VAL A 58 4.99 8.97 -10.18
C VAL A 58 4.76 7.77 -11.10
N ASP A 59 5.11 7.88 -12.38
CA ASP A 59 4.99 6.80 -13.36
C ASP A 59 6.25 5.91 -13.45
N GLY A 60 7.22 6.14 -12.57
CA GLY A 60 8.44 5.34 -12.49
C GLY A 60 8.37 4.26 -11.40
N ALA A 61 9.55 3.74 -11.06
CA ALA A 61 9.68 2.75 -10.01
C ALA A 61 9.03 3.22 -8.70
N THR A 62 8.29 2.32 -8.07
CA THR A 62 7.57 2.53 -6.82
C THR A 62 8.27 1.76 -5.71
N LEU A 63 8.60 2.46 -4.63
CA LEU A 63 9.13 1.87 -3.41
C LEU A 63 7.99 1.53 -2.47
N LEU A 64 7.99 0.30 -1.97
CA LEU A 64 7.08 -0.21 -0.97
C LEU A 64 7.85 -0.53 0.30
N GLY A 65 7.34 -0.06 1.43
CA GLY A 65 7.78 -0.49 2.75
C GLY A 65 6.63 -1.06 3.57
N PHE A 66 6.95 -2.06 4.36
CA PHE A 66 6.03 -2.66 5.31
C PHE A 66 6.79 -3.10 6.55
N ASP A 67 6.36 -2.59 7.70
CA ASP A 67 6.85 -2.92 9.02
C ASP A 67 5.69 -3.43 9.86
N ASP A 68 5.87 -4.54 10.55
CA ASP A 68 4.87 -5.12 11.45
C ASP A 68 5.58 -5.63 12.70
N TRP A 69 5.29 -5.04 13.85
CA TRP A 69 6.00 -5.28 15.10
C TRP A 69 5.04 -5.28 16.29
N GLN A 70 5.41 -6.00 17.34
CA GLN A 70 4.78 -5.83 18.65
C GLN A 70 5.38 -4.57 19.27
N ASP A 71 4.59 -3.76 20.00
CA ASP A 71 5.05 -2.46 20.52
C ASP A 71 6.32 -2.59 21.38
N ARG A 72 6.45 -3.70 22.13
CA ARG A 72 7.65 -4.02 22.93
C ARG A 72 8.94 -4.21 22.13
N HIS A 73 8.84 -4.34 20.82
CA HIS A 73 9.97 -4.51 19.89
C HIS A 73 10.11 -3.31 18.95
N GLU A 74 9.50 -2.15 19.25
CA GLU A 74 9.73 -0.93 18.48
C GLU A 74 11.24 -0.67 18.32
N ASP A 75 11.65 -0.31 17.10
CA ASP A 75 13.05 -0.13 16.67
C ASP A 75 13.95 -1.39 16.64
N ALA A 76 13.49 -2.54 17.11
CA ALA A 76 14.20 -3.82 17.03
C ALA A 76 13.80 -4.60 15.76
N VAL A 77 14.27 -4.14 14.60
CA VAL A 77 13.87 -4.65 13.27
C VAL A 77 14.06 -6.16 13.11
N ASP A 78 15.07 -6.74 13.77
CA ASP A 78 15.34 -8.18 13.79
C ASP A 78 14.25 -9.00 14.50
N LEU A 79 13.45 -8.34 15.36
CA LEU A 79 12.35 -8.92 16.12
C LEU A 79 10.96 -8.60 15.53
N TYR A 80 10.91 -7.96 14.36
CA TYR A 80 9.66 -7.64 13.70
C TYR A 80 8.96 -8.92 13.22
N LEU A 81 7.63 -8.91 13.29
CA LEU A 81 6.79 -9.99 12.77
C LEU A 81 6.93 -10.08 11.24
N SER A 82 7.09 -8.93 10.58
CA SER A 82 7.40 -8.85 9.17
C SER A 82 8.09 -7.53 8.84
N TYR A 83 9.12 -7.63 8.01
CA TYR A 83 9.85 -6.49 7.47
C TYR A 83 10.01 -6.65 5.95
N ARG A 84 9.59 -5.64 5.18
CA ARG A 84 9.73 -5.61 3.73
C ARG A 84 10.20 -4.24 3.26
N ARG A 85 11.18 -4.23 2.37
CA ARG A 85 11.59 -3.06 1.57
C ARG A 85 11.75 -3.55 0.14
N LEU A 86 10.87 -3.12 -0.75
CA LEU A 86 10.78 -3.63 -2.12
C LEU A 86 10.69 -2.47 -3.11
N SER A 87 11.17 -2.72 -4.32
CA SER A 87 11.02 -1.82 -5.46
C SER A 87 10.27 -2.55 -6.56
N PHE A 88 9.31 -1.87 -7.17
CA PHE A 88 8.53 -2.37 -8.30
C PHE A 88 8.66 -1.38 -9.46
N ASP A 89 8.61 -1.88 -10.69
CA ASP A 89 8.70 -1.01 -11.87
C ASP A 89 7.46 -0.13 -12.03
N THR A 90 6.32 -0.59 -11.50
CA THR A 90 5.04 0.12 -11.59
C THR A 90 4.27 0.09 -10.27
N LEU A 91 3.42 1.10 -10.07
CA LEU A 91 2.48 1.14 -8.96
C LEU A 91 1.54 -0.08 -8.97
N ALA A 92 1.06 -0.52 -10.14
CA ALA A 92 0.16 -1.66 -10.25
C ALA A 92 0.78 -2.95 -9.71
N GLN A 93 2.06 -3.21 -10.01
CA GLN A 93 2.79 -4.35 -9.45
C GLN A 93 2.95 -4.25 -7.92
N ALA A 94 3.26 -3.06 -7.41
CA ALA A 94 3.36 -2.84 -5.97
C ALA A 94 2.02 -3.13 -5.27
N LEU A 95 0.90 -2.68 -5.84
CA LEU A 95 -0.44 -2.95 -5.31
C LEU A 95 -0.84 -4.41 -5.40
N ALA A 96 -0.52 -5.08 -6.51
CA ALA A 96 -0.74 -6.51 -6.66
C ALA A 96 0.01 -7.30 -5.57
N TYR A 97 1.28 -6.95 -5.31
CA TYR A 97 2.03 -7.52 -4.19
C TYR A 97 1.37 -7.21 -2.84
N THR A 98 0.97 -5.96 -2.60
CA THR A 98 0.30 -5.56 -1.35
C THR A 98 -0.92 -6.42 -1.06
N PHE A 99 -1.82 -6.61 -2.03
CA PHE A 99 -3.05 -7.38 -1.79
C PHE A 99 -2.84 -8.89 -1.75
N ALA A 100 -1.80 -9.39 -2.42
CA ALA A 100 -1.49 -10.82 -2.42
C ALA A 100 -0.69 -11.26 -1.18
N GLN A 101 0.20 -10.41 -0.67
CA GLN A 101 1.23 -10.80 0.30
C GLN A 101 1.12 -10.05 1.63
N LEU A 102 0.45 -8.89 1.67
CA LEU A 102 0.35 -8.09 2.87
C LEU A 102 -1.08 -8.11 3.42
N PRO A 103 -1.24 -8.02 4.75
CA PRO A 103 -2.53 -7.97 5.42
C PRO A 103 -3.20 -6.57 5.31
N LEU A 104 -3.23 -6.01 4.09
CA LEU A 104 -3.89 -4.76 3.75
C LEU A 104 -5.00 -5.00 2.74
N ARG A 105 -6.07 -4.22 2.84
CA ARG A 105 -7.24 -4.33 1.96
C ARG A 105 -7.37 -3.08 1.09
N PRO A 106 -8.07 -3.18 -0.07
CA PRO A 106 -8.30 -2.02 -0.93
C PRO A 106 -8.91 -0.81 -0.21
N HIS A 107 -9.79 -1.03 0.77
CA HIS A 107 -10.40 0.06 1.54
C HIS A 107 -9.40 0.84 2.41
N ASP A 108 -8.35 0.18 2.92
CA ASP A 108 -7.29 0.84 3.70
C ASP A 108 -6.54 1.85 2.83
N LEU A 109 -6.19 1.45 1.60
CA LEU A 109 -5.48 2.29 0.65
C LEU A 109 -6.36 3.42 0.12
N ARG A 110 -7.66 3.18 -0.12
CA ARG A 110 -8.62 4.24 -0.48
C ARG A 110 -8.69 5.29 0.62
N ALA A 111 -8.84 4.86 1.88
CA ALA A 111 -8.91 5.78 3.01
C ALA A 111 -7.61 6.58 3.16
N ALA A 112 -6.45 5.95 2.94
CA ALA A 112 -5.15 6.62 3.00
C ALA A 112 -4.92 7.62 1.85
N ALA A 113 -5.33 7.27 0.63
CA ALA A 113 -5.23 8.15 -0.53
C ALA A 113 -6.13 9.39 -0.41
N ALA A 114 -7.30 9.26 0.23
CA ALA A 114 -8.24 10.35 0.43
C ALA A 114 -7.84 11.34 1.56
N ARG A 115 -6.93 10.94 2.46
CA ARG A 115 -6.44 11.84 3.52
C ARG A 115 -5.55 12.92 2.88
N GLY A 116 -5.99 14.17 2.97
CA GLY A 116 -5.33 15.36 2.40
C GLY A 116 -4.21 15.86 3.28
#